data_AF-A0AAE3XPX7-F1
#
_entry.id   AF-A0AAE3XPX7-F1
#
_cell.length_a   1.000
_cell.length_b   1.000
_cell.length_c   1.000
_cell.angle_alpha   90.00
_cell.angle_beta   90.00
_cell.angle_gamma   90.00
#
_symmetry.space_group_name_H-M   'P 1'
#
loop_
_entity.id
_entity.type
_entity.pdbx_description
1 polymer ?
#
loop_
_entity_poly.entity_id
_entity_poly.type
_entity_poly.pdbx_seq_one_letter_code
_entity_poly.pdbx_strand_id
1 'polypeptide(L)'
;MMKSNTLIFVFALFLICSCSDDNQSELIDKPAGFQLTNWDISHEEAQFKASLQKYGEGLNIYAMYGEKGNPSQKTKLFLDDNGDVNFTFSGLQTGKDYEVSFLVSNDAGTLAPKKIEFSTRQVYVDPEYGNTGKGTSWRFPLSNMQQAVDLAHRLSKKHGVEFSIWCKKGLYNLADETIVLYDSTQIYGGFAGDEMDVDQRDYNVNISLATGRKKNATLFLGLDDIQNFVLIDGFNFTSSYVGDVSPSVDGEMEEMIGGAVRFEGVKGDLIVRNCNFFDNQNDLQSSGLVVVAEDEILFPITNVYIENCQFMENTGSRAALSIYFADNVVFDKVRFYNNKGIDEGGAALLAGVQTFYVDEGVFVSNKTEYSNGSCLYLEDVVKVDIEKTEFVNNITGVQKLKNESIGGLLFQENGTLSITSSKFVRNDAYKHSPSLLKLQNVSFSDRGGNCLGKGDEANSEPYSNHNRLFEKFKYCE
;
A
#
# COMPACT_ATOMS: atom_id res chain seq x y z
N MET A 1 28.60 6.76 25.30
CA MET A 1 27.16 6.49 25.10
C MET A 1 26.73 7.16 23.82
N MET A 2 26.30 6.34 22.86
CA MET A 2 25.61 6.60 21.59
C MET A 2 25.87 7.95 20.89
N LYS A 3 26.75 7.92 19.87
CA LYS A 3 26.54 8.72 18.67
C LYS A 3 25.80 7.84 17.66
N SER A 4 24.56 8.23 17.37
CA SER A 4 23.82 7.79 16.19
C SER A 4 24.57 8.30 14.96
N ASN A 5 25.05 7.37 14.13
CA ASN A 5 25.46 7.63 12.76
C ASN A 5 24.43 6.93 11.87
N THR A 6 23.40 7.66 11.48
CA THR A 6 22.59 7.29 10.32
C THR A 6 23.29 7.91 9.11
N LEU A 7 24.00 7.11 8.32
CA LEU A 7 24.47 7.55 7.00
C LEU A 7 23.36 7.24 5.98
N ILE A 8 22.94 8.27 5.28
CA ILE A 8 22.09 8.21 4.08
C ILE A 8 23.07 8.17 2.90
N PHE A 9 22.92 7.19 2.01
CA PHE A 9 23.66 7.13 0.75
C PHE A 9 22.85 7.77 -0.36
N VAL A 10 23.54 8.44 -1.26
CA VAL A 10 22.96 9.05 -2.46
C VAL A 10 23.64 8.39 -3.65
N PHE A 11 22.88 7.63 -4.45
CA PHE A 11 23.33 7.25 -5.78
C PHE A 11 22.82 8.35 -6.75
N ALA A 12 23.52 8.59 -7.84
CA ALA A 12 23.00 9.49 -8.88
C ALA A 12 23.29 8.86 -10.22
N LEU A 13 22.26 8.23 -10.77
CA LEU A 13 22.29 7.46 -12.00
C LEU A 13 21.81 8.33 -13.17
N PHE A 14 22.54 8.36 -14.27
CA PHE A 14 22.07 8.98 -15.52
C PHE A 14 22.10 7.97 -16.67
N LEU A 15 20.95 7.64 -17.25
CA LEU A 15 20.94 7.00 -18.58
C LEU A 15 21.37 8.02 -19.65
N ILE A 16 21.90 7.57 -20.79
CA ILE A 16 22.06 8.43 -21.97
C ILE A 16 21.42 7.70 -23.14
N CYS A 17 20.48 8.36 -23.80
CA CYS A 17 19.90 7.90 -25.06
C CYS A 17 20.54 8.71 -26.19
N SER A 18 21.26 8.04 -27.10
CA SER A 18 21.52 8.57 -28.43
C SER A 18 20.50 7.94 -29.38
N CYS A 19 19.37 8.61 -29.57
CA CYS A 19 18.42 8.29 -30.64
C CYS A 19 18.17 9.56 -31.45
N SER A 20 18.89 9.72 -32.56
CA SER A 20 18.34 10.38 -33.74
C SER A 20 17.49 9.33 -34.45
N ASP A 21 16.16 9.47 -34.47
CA ASP A 21 15.28 9.06 -35.58
C ASP A 21 13.79 9.15 -35.16
N ASP A 22 13.00 9.81 -36.01
CA ASP A 22 11.65 10.35 -35.77
C ASP A 22 10.47 9.36 -35.90
N ASN A 23 10.69 8.04 -35.75
CA ASN A 23 9.60 7.05 -35.89
C ASN A 23 9.09 6.53 -34.53
N GLN A 24 7.95 7.07 -34.08
CA GLN A 24 7.37 6.84 -32.75
C GLN A 24 6.85 5.41 -32.47
N SER A 25 6.73 4.53 -33.46
CA SER A 25 6.16 3.17 -33.27
C SER A 25 7.19 2.07 -32.98
N GLU A 26 8.48 2.27 -33.26
CA GLU A 26 9.54 1.26 -33.05
C GLU A 26 10.47 1.56 -31.85
N LEU A 27 10.29 2.73 -31.20
CA LEU A 27 11.16 3.21 -30.13
C LEU A 27 10.86 2.64 -28.73
N ILE A 28 9.83 1.79 -28.60
CA ILE A 28 9.40 1.20 -27.32
C ILE A 28 10.21 -0.08 -26.97
N ASP A 29 10.92 -0.66 -27.93
CA ASP A 29 11.51 -2.01 -27.82
C ASP A 29 12.98 -2.05 -27.39
N LYS A 30 13.59 -0.90 -27.14
CA LYS A 30 14.96 -0.82 -26.64
C LYS A 30 14.95 -0.05 -25.32
N PRO A 31 15.33 -0.67 -24.20
CA PRO A 31 15.70 0.08 -23.01
C PRO A 31 16.77 1.09 -23.43
N ALA A 32 16.68 2.33 -22.94
CA ALA A 32 17.76 3.28 -23.16
C ALA A 32 19.07 2.69 -22.59
N GLY A 33 20.21 3.00 -23.22
CA GLY A 33 21.51 2.53 -22.75
C GLY A 33 21.73 2.89 -21.28
N PHE A 34 22.13 1.89 -20.48
CA PHE A 34 22.23 2.01 -19.05
C PHE A 34 23.63 2.53 -18.69
N GLN A 35 23.76 3.73 -18.11
CA GLN A 35 25.02 4.11 -17.44
C GLN A 35 24.84 4.04 -15.93
N LEU A 36 25.71 3.31 -15.25
CA LEU A 36 25.96 3.44 -13.83
C LEU A 36 26.94 4.61 -13.66
N THR A 37 26.45 5.70 -13.08
CA THR A 37 27.26 6.82 -12.61
C THR A 37 27.20 6.86 -11.09
N ASN A 38 28.32 7.19 -10.44
CA ASN A 38 28.41 7.35 -8.98
C ASN A 38 28.03 6.07 -8.21
N TRP A 39 28.66 4.93 -8.53
CA TRP A 39 28.63 3.79 -7.61
C TRP A 39 29.37 4.20 -6.33
N ASP A 40 28.63 4.70 -5.34
CA ASP A 40 29.21 5.02 -4.05
C ASP A 40 29.51 3.72 -3.28
N ILE A 41 30.81 3.40 -3.22
CA ILE A 41 31.36 2.23 -2.52
C ILE A 41 31.56 2.55 -1.01
N SER A 42 31.01 3.66 -0.49
CA SER A 42 31.37 4.28 0.80
C SER A 42 31.13 3.46 2.09
N HIS A 43 30.32 2.40 2.10
CA HIS A 43 30.27 1.51 3.30
C HIS A 43 30.98 0.18 3.15
N GLU A 44 31.26 -0.23 1.92
CA GLU A 44 32.26 -1.27 1.66
C GLU A 44 33.69 -0.68 1.62
N GLU A 45 33.79 0.64 1.81
CA GLU A 45 34.95 1.51 1.65
C GLU A 45 36.18 1.01 2.39
N ALA A 46 36.05 0.57 3.64
CA ALA A 46 37.24 0.21 4.39
C ALA A 46 37.92 -1.04 3.84
N GLN A 47 37.18 -2.06 3.37
CA GLN A 47 37.76 -3.31 2.89
C GLN A 47 38.04 -3.28 1.39
N PHE A 48 37.16 -2.68 0.59
CA PHE A 48 37.36 -2.56 -0.85
C PHE A 48 38.36 -1.47 -1.19
N LYS A 49 38.33 -0.26 -0.59
CA LYS A 49 39.40 0.74 -0.80
C LYS A 49 40.72 0.28 -0.19
N ALA A 50 40.74 -0.42 0.95
CA ALA A 50 41.99 -1.03 1.44
C ALA A 50 42.51 -2.13 0.50
N SER A 51 41.63 -2.88 -0.18
CA SER A 51 42.03 -3.83 -1.22
C SER A 51 42.54 -3.08 -2.46
N LEU A 52 41.89 -2.02 -2.92
CA LEU A 52 42.37 -1.18 -4.02
C LEU A 52 43.74 -0.54 -3.70
N GLN A 53 43.94 -0.01 -2.47
CA GLN A 53 45.22 0.55 -2.01
C GLN A 53 46.30 -0.51 -1.81
N LYS A 54 45.95 -1.72 -1.34
CA LYS A 54 46.89 -2.84 -1.16
C LYS A 54 47.36 -3.44 -2.48
N TYR A 55 46.58 -3.28 -3.56
CA TYR A 55 46.80 -3.94 -4.84
C TYR A 55 47.56 -3.09 -5.89
N GLY A 56 47.89 -1.82 -5.57
CA GLY A 56 48.84 -0.97 -6.32
C GLY A 56 48.40 -0.56 -7.75
N GLU A 57 49.21 0.28 -8.40
CA GLU A 57 49.06 0.62 -9.82
C GLU A 57 49.08 -0.65 -10.68
N GLY A 58 48.07 -0.85 -11.55
CA GLY A 58 47.97 -2.03 -12.44
C GLY A 58 46.73 -2.92 -12.28
N LEU A 59 45.77 -2.54 -11.43
CA LEU A 59 44.49 -3.25 -11.29
C LEU A 59 43.70 -3.31 -12.60
N ASN A 60 43.32 -4.52 -13.03
CA ASN A 60 42.32 -4.70 -14.07
C ASN A 60 40.97 -5.00 -13.41
N ILE A 61 40.06 -4.04 -13.48
CA ILE A 61 38.69 -4.18 -13.03
C ILE A 61 37.83 -4.48 -14.27
N TYR A 62 37.04 -5.54 -14.21
CA TYR A 62 36.09 -5.91 -15.25
C TYR A 62 34.70 -6.08 -14.66
N ALA A 63 33.68 -5.69 -15.42
CA ALA A 63 32.32 -6.14 -15.19
C ALA A 63 31.99 -7.22 -16.22
N MET A 64 31.59 -8.39 -15.75
CA MET A 64 30.86 -9.36 -16.54
C MET A 64 29.38 -9.05 -16.42
N TYR A 65 28.65 -8.99 -17.52
CA TYR A 65 27.22 -8.70 -17.49
C TYR A 65 26.45 -9.48 -18.56
N GLY A 66 25.17 -9.72 -18.33
CA GLY A 66 24.30 -10.43 -19.25
C GLY A 66 23.02 -10.88 -18.56
N GLU A 67 22.19 -11.64 -19.27
CA GLU A 67 20.99 -12.23 -18.68
C GLU A 67 21.37 -13.05 -17.44
N LYS A 68 20.55 -12.94 -16.38
CA LYS A 68 20.79 -13.60 -15.09
C LYS A 68 21.05 -15.10 -15.29
N GLY A 69 22.15 -15.59 -14.70
CA GLY A 69 22.63 -16.97 -14.88
C GLY A 69 23.52 -17.20 -16.11
N ASN A 70 23.63 -16.24 -17.02
CA ASN A 70 24.53 -16.31 -18.19
C ASN A 70 25.18 -14.95 -18.55
N PRO A 71 26.01 -14.36 -17.64
CA PRO A 71 26.75 -13.14 -17.93
C PRO A 71 27.85 -13.41 -18.96
N SER A 72 27.57 -13.11 -20.23
CA SER A 72 28.45 -13.42 -21.37
C SER A 72 29.22 -12.22 -21.91
N GLN A 73 28.82 -11.00 -21.55
CA GLN A 73 29.49 -9.78 -21.97
C GLN A 73 30.52 -9.35 -20.93
N LYS A 74 31.65 -8.77 -21.38
CA LYS A 74 32.75 -8.31 -20.52
C LYS A 74 33.12 -6.88 -20.90
N THR A 75 33.16 -5.99 -19.92
CA THR A 75 33.68 -4.63 -20.11
C THR A 75 34.75 -4.31 -19.08
N LYS A 76 35.73 -3.48 -19.47
CA LYS A 76 36.77 -3.00 -18.56
C LYS A 76 36.24 -1.74 -17.87
N LEU A 77 36.38 -1.69 -16.55
CA LEU A 77 35.96 -0.55 -15.74
C LEU A 77 37.12 0.41 -15.53
N PHE A 78 36.82 1.70 -15.55
CA PHE A 78 37.77 2.77 -15.27
C PHE A 78 37.31 3.52 -14.01
N LEU A 79 38.28 3.89 -13.18
CA LEU A 79 38.08 4.83 -12.09
C LEU A 79 38.17 6.23 -12.66
N ASP A 80 37.25 7.12 -12.28
CA ASP A 80 37.37 8.54 -12.56
C ASP A 80 38.34 9.24 -11.59
N ASP A 81 38.51 10.55 -11.76
CA ASP A 81 39.44 11.36 -10.95
C ASP A 81 39.06 11.40 -9.46
N ASN A 82 37.82 11.05 -9.10
CA ASN A 82 37.35 10.95 -7.73
C ASN A 82 37.48 9.53 -7.15
N GLY A 83 37.90 8.56 -7.98
CA GLY A 83 37.99 7.16 -7.61
C GLY A 83 36.67 6.41 -7.74
N ASP A 84 35.69 6.96 -8.46
CA ASP A 84 34.40 6.33 -8.70
C ASP A 84 34.44 5.48 -9.97
N VAL A 85 33.74 4.35 -9.96
CA VAL A 85 33.68 3.43 -11.10
C VAL A 85 32.44 3.74 -11.92
N ASN A 86 32.64 4.27 -13.13
CA ASN A 86 31.55 4.57 -14.08
C ASN A 86 31.57 3.59 -15.26
N PHE A 87 30.42 3.05 -15.64
CA PHE A 87 30.31 2.15 -16.81
C PHE A 87 28.93 2.17 -17.42
N THR A 88 28.87 1.76 -18.70
CA THR A 88 27.63 1.69 -19.47
C THR A 88 27.42 0.27 -20.00
N PHE A 89 26.23 -0.28 -19.78
CA PHE A 89 25.78 -1.49 -20.45
C PHE A 89 24.94 -1.13 -21.66
N SER A 90 25.23 -1.81 -22.76
CA SER A 90 24.47 -1.71 -24.01
C SER A 90 23.87 -3.06 -24.37
N GLY A 91 22.80 -3.07 -25.17
CA GLY A 91 22.21 -4.30 -25.68
C GLY A 91 21.31 -5.03 -24.67
N LEU A 92 20.84 -4.33 -23.63
CA LEU A 92 19.79 -4.84 -22.75
C LEU A 92 18.48 -4.98 -23.54
N GLN A 93 17.71 -6.01 -23.21
CA GLN A 93 16.40 -6.30 -23.75
C GLN A 93 15.35 -6.06 -22.67
N THR A 94 14.21 -5.49 -23.08
CA THR A 94 13.06 -5.27 -22.20
C THR A 94 12.46 -6.60 -21.74
N GLY A 95 12.01 -6.69 -20.49
CA GLY A 95 11.37 -7.90 -19.95
C GLY A 95 12.33 -8.97 -19.40
N LYS A 96 13.61 -8.65 -19.20
CA LYS A 96 14.66 -9.60 -18.83
C LYS A 96 15.29 -9.27 -17.49
N ASP A 97 15.83 -10.28 -16.82
CA ASP A 97 16.61 -10.14 -15.61
C ASP A 97 18.09 -10.21 -15.95
N TYR A 98 18.89 -9.33 -15.35
CA TYR A 98 20.31 -9.18 -15.61
C TYR A 98 21.12 -9.40 -14.34
N GLU A 99 22.32 -9.96 -14.52
CA GLU A 99 23.34 -10.03 -13.48
C GLU A 99 24.59 -9.29 -13.97
N VAL A 100 25.17 -8.49 -13.08
CA VAL A 100 26.48 -7.88 -13.24
C VAL A 100 27.39 -8.44 -12.16
N SER A 101 28.47 -9.10 -12.58
CA SER A 101 29.52 -9.60 -11.70
C SER A 101 30.78 -8.74 -11.85
N PHE A 102 31.17 -8.05 -10.78
CA PHE A 102 32.39 -7.26 -10.71
C PHE A 102 33.57 -8.17 -10.38
N LEU A 103 34.52 -8.27 -11.30
CA LEU A 103 35.76 -9.01 -11.14
C LEU A 103 36.90 -8.01 -11.00
N VAL A 104 37.58 -8.06 -9.87
CA VAL A 104 38.81 -7.32 -9.62
C VAL A 104 39.96 -8.31 -9.59
N SER A 105 40.94 -8.14 -10.47
CA SER A 105 42.11 -9.02 -10.53
C SER A 105 43.40 -8.24 -10.77
N ASN A 106 44.49 -8.69 -10.16
CA ASN A 106 45.87 -8.33 -10.53
C ASN A 106 46.75 -9.59 -10.55
N ASP A 107 48.06 -9.41 -10.70
CA ASP A 107 49.05 -10.51 -10.70
C ASP A 107 49.10 -11.29 -9.38
N ALA A 108 48.55 -10.75 -8.29
CA ALA A 108 48.49 -11.38 -6.97
C ALA A 108 47.19 -12.20 -6.74
N GLY A 109 46.21 -12.14 -7.66
CA GLY A 109 44.98 -12.95 -7.60
C GLY A 109 43.70 -12.17 -7.89
N THR A 110 42.56 -12.86 -7.78
CA THR A 110 41.22 -12.35 -8.06
C THR A 110 40.41 -12.22 -6.76
N LEU A 111 39.78 -11.06 -6.54
CA LEU A 111 38.83 -10.87 -5.43
C LEU A 111 37.51 -11.62 -5.72
N ALA A 112 36.82 -12.04 -4.67
CA ALA A 112 35.50 -12.64 -4.80
C ALA A 112 34.57 -11.68 -5.56
N PRO A 113 33.86 -12.15 -6.61
CA PRO A 113 33.04 -11.28 -7.42
C PRO A 113 31.87 -10.74 -6.60
N LYS A 114 31.69 -9.41 -6.63
CA LYS A 114 30.47 -8.79 -6.14
C LYS A 114 29.43 -8.83 -7.25
N LYS A 115 28.18 -9.16 -6.90
CA LYS A 115 27.07 -9.27 -7.85
C LYS A 115 26.06 -8.17 -7.61
N ILE A 116 25.54 -7.62 -8.71
CA ILE A 116 24.35 -6.78 -8.73
C ILE A 116 23.37 -7.44 -9.69
N GLU A 117 22.13 -7.59 -9.25
CA GLU A 117 21.04 -8.06 -10.09
C GLU A 117 20.06 -6.91 -10.29
N PHE A 118 19.46 -6.84 -11.48
CA PHE A 118 18.38 -5.90 -11.76
C PHE A 118 17.49 -6.48 -12.87
N SER A 119 16.26 -6.00 -12.96
CA SER A 119 15.34 -6.37 -14.03
C SER A 119 15.08 -5.18 -14.97
N THR A 120 14.62 -5.45 -16.18
CA THR A 120 14.12 -4.43 -17.14
C THR A 120 12.60 -4.49 -17.26
N ARG A 121 11.93 -4.83 -16.15
CA ARG A 121 10.49 -5.02 -16.01
C ARG A 121 9.82 -3.89 -15.20
N GLN A 122 10.33 -2.67 -15.34
CA GLN A 122 9.84 -1.49 -14.63
C GLN A 122 9.42 -0.39 -15.59
N VAL A 123 8.38 0.33 -15.21
CA VAL A 123 7.98 1.60 -15.80
C VAL A 123 8.19 2.70 -14.77
N TYR A 124 8.96 3.71 -15.11
CA TYR A 124 9.39 4.76 -14.18
C TYR A 124 8.50 6.00 -14.28
N VAL A 125 8.11 6.55 -13.13
CA VAL A 125 7.20 7.70 -13.04
C VAL A 125 7.79 8.79 -12.15
N ASP A 126 7.86 10.01 -12.65
CA ASP A 126 8.27 11.22 -11.92
C ASP A 126 7.26 12.33 -12.24
N PRO A 127 6.42 12.73 -11.26
CA PRO A 127 5.35 13.70 -11.50
C PRO A 127 5.87 15.10 -11.87
N GLU A 128 7.17 15.37 -11.67
CA GLU A 128 7.80 16.66 -11.95
C GLU A 128 8.56 16.69 -13.30
N TYR A 129 8.72 15.57 -13.98
CA TYR A 129 9.57 15.47 -15.18
C TYR A 129 8.99 16.14 -16.44
N GLY A 130 7.66 16.33 -16.49
CA GLY A 130 6.95 16.86 -17.66
C GLY A 130 6.66 15.82 -18.75
N ASN A 131 5.92 16.22 -19.79
CA ASN A 131 5.19 15.29 -20.68
C ASN A 131 6.01 14.68 -21.84
N THR A 132 7.34 14.66 -21.76
CA THR A 132 8.23 14.07 -22.79
C THR A 132 8.84 12.73 -22.38
N GLY A 133 8.45 12.24 -21.20
CA GLY A 133 8.85 10.95 -20.65
C GLY A 133 8.53 9.75 -21.55
N LYS A 134 9.33 8.69 -21.43
CA LYS A 134 9.06 7.39 -22.09
C LYS A 134 8.82 6.25 -21.11
N GLY A 135 9.06 6.48 -19.81
CA GLY A 135 8.87 5.50 -18.74
C GLY A 135 9.93 4.41 -18.70
N THR A 136 11.01 4.51 -19.49
CA THR A 136 12.02 3.44 -19.63
C THR A 136 13.16 3.53 -18.62
N SER A 137 13.26 4.63 -17.86
CA SER A 137 14.26 4.84 -16.80
C SER A 137 13.95 6.09 -15.97
N TRP A 138 14.62 6.26 -14.83
CA TRP A 138 14.57 7.49 -14.04
C TRP A 138 15.01 8.77 -14.76
N ARG A 139 15.78 8.66 -15.86
CA ARG A 139 16.10 9.82 -16.70
C ARG A 139 14.97 10.19 -17.64
N PHE A 140 14.22 9.22 -18.14
CA PHE A 140 13.10 9.47 -19.05
C PHE A 140 11.78 8.95 -18.46
N PRO A 141 11.44 9.28 -17.21
CA PRO A 141 10.26 8.77 -16.55
C PRO A 141 9.01 9.42 -17.15
N LEU A 142 7.87 8.75 -17.07
CA LEU A 142 6.58 9.36 -17.40
C LEU A 142 6.16 10.32 -16.29
N SER A 143 5.45 11.39 -16.64
CA SER A 143 4.84 12.31 -15.67
C SER A 143 3.40 11.97 -15.31
N ASN A 144 2.73 11.14 -16.14
CA ASN A 144 1.32 10.77 -15.97
C ASN A 144 1.18 9.31 -15.53
N MET A 145 0.36 9.07 -14.49
CA MET A 145 0.18 7.74 -13.90
C MET A 145 -0.57 6.78 -14.85
N GLN A 146 -1.64 7.23 -15.51
CA GLN A 146 -2.40 6.38 -16.43
C GLN A 146 -1.51 5.92 -17.59
N GLN A 147 -0.69 6.80 -18.15
CA GLN A 147 0.26 6.42 -19.21
C GLN A 147 1.24 5.34 -18.76
N ALA A 148 1.67 5.38 -17.49
CA ALA A 148 2.57 4.38 -16.93
C ALA A 148 1.87 3.02 -16.77
N VAL A 149 0.62 3.04 -16.29
CA VAL A 149 -0.23 1.85 -16.18
C VAL A 149 -0.49 1.22 -17.56
N ASP A 150 -0.86 2.03 -18.55
CA ASP A 150 -1.08 1.57 -19.93
C ASP A 150 0.19 0.99 -20.54
N LEU A 151 1.35 1.61 -20.28
CA LEU A 151 2.63 1.13 -20.79
C LEU A 151 3.01 -0.20 -20.14
N ALA A 152 2.90 -0.32 -18.82
CA ALA A 152 3.18 -1.55 -18.09
C ALA A 152 2.32 -2.71 -18.62
N HIS A 153 1.01 -2.49 -18.79
CA HIS A 153 0.11 -3.50 -19.35
C HIS A 153 0.50 -3.93 -20.77
N ARG A 154 0.78 -2.98 -21.66
CA ARG A 154 1.21 -3.28 -23.04
C ARG A 154 2.50 -4.09 -23.05
N LEU A 155 3.48 -3.72 -22.21
CA LEU A 155 4.74 -4.44 -22.10
C LEU A 155 4.52 -5.84 -21.53
N SER A 156 3.66 -5.99 -20.53
CA SER A 156 3.32 -7.29 -19.95
C SER A 156 2.72 -8.23 -20.99
N LYS A 157 1.72 -7.76 -21.75
CA LYS A 157 1.11 -8.53 -22.84
C LYS A 157 2.11 -8.90 -23.94
N LYS A 158 3.00 -7.97 -24.30
CA LYS A 158 3.98 -8.17 -25.36
C LYS A 158 5.04 -9.20 -25.00
N HIS A 159 5.54 -9.17 -23.77
CA HIS A 159 6.65 -10.00 -23.34
C HIS A 159 6.23 -11.26 -22.57
N GLY A 160 4.95 -11.38 -22.19
CA GLY A 160 4.45 -12.50 -21.41
C GLY A 160 5.03 -12.58 -20.00
N VAL A 161 5.46 -11.43 -19.45
CA VAL A 161 6.04 -11.28 -18.10
C VAL A 161 5.49 -10.00 -17.49
N GLU A 162 5.33 -9.96 -16.17
CA GLU A 162 4.74 -8.78 -15.50
C GLU A 162 5.73 -7.60 -15.44
N PHE A 163 5.18 -6.39 -15.60
CA PHE A 163 5.88 -5.12 -15.42
C PHE A 163 5.34 -4.39 -14.19
N SER A 164 6.25 -3.85 -13.39
CA SER A 164 5.94 -3.03 -12.22
C SER A 164 6.08 -1.53 -12.53
N ILE A 165 5.38 -0.69 -11.77
CA ILE A 165 5.38 0.76 -11.93
C ILE A 165 6.06 1.37 -10.72
N TRP A 166 7.14 2.12 -10.95
CA TRP A 166 8.01 2.68 -9.92
C TRP A 166 7.86 4.20 -9.89
N CYS A 167 7.37 4.69 -8.77
CA CYS A 167 6.93 6.07 -8.60
C CYS A 167 7.89 6.81 -7.67
N LYS A 168 8.58 7.81 -8.22
CA LYS A 168 9.44 8.71 -7.47
C LYS A 168 8.65 9.44 -6.39
N LYS A 169 9.34 9.91 -5.35
CA LYS A 169 8.75 10.89 -4.42
C LYS A 169 8.25 12.10 -5.19
N GLY A 170 7.19 12.69 -4.68
CA GLY A 170 6.58 13.86 -5.31
C GLY A 170 5.07 13.88 -5.11
N LEU A 171 4.47 14.96 -5.63
CA LEU A 171 3.04 15.19 -5.59
C LEU A 171 2.37 14.67 -6.86
N TYR A 172 1.59 13.60 -6.73
CA TYR A 172 0.76 13.04 -7.77
C TYR A 172 -0.64 13.66 -7.68
N ASN A 173 -0.92 14.61 -8.57
CA ASN A 173 -2.23 15.24 -8.63
C ASN A 173 -3.19 14.40 -9.46
N LEU A 174 -4.16 13.74 -8.81
CA LEU A 174 -5.14 12.88 -9.48
C LEU A 174 -6.56 13.46 -9.43
N ALA A 175 -6.69 14.75 -9.10
CA ALA A 175 -7.98 15.44 -8.89
C ALA A 175 -8.93 15.46 -10.10
N ASP A 176 -8.40 15.27 -11.31
CA ASP A 176 -9.16 15.27 -12.56
C ASP A 176 -8.92 13.97 -13.37
N GLU A 177 -8.31 12.95 -12.76
CA GLU A 177 -7.90 11.71 -13.43
C GLU A 177 -8.41 10.48 -12.67
N THR A 178 -9.22 9.67 -13.36
CA THR A 178 -9.46 8.28 -12.94
C THR A 178 -8.33 7.42 -13.49
N ILE A 179 -7.55 6.79 -12.61
CA ILE A 179 -6.50 5.85 -13.06
C ILE A 179 -7.04 4.42 -13.07
N VAL A 180 -7.30 3.88 -14.25
CA VAL A 180 -7.76 2.50 -14.46
C VAL A 180 -6.55 1.56 -14.48
N LEU A 181 -6.47 0.62 -13.52
CA LEU A 181 -5.42 -0.40 -13.48
C LEU A 181 -5.71 -1.53 -14.48
N TYR A 182 -4.75 -2.45 -14.64
CA TYR A 182 -4.93 -3.71 -15.35
C TYR A 182 -4.62 -4.92 -14.46
N ASP A 183 -4.99 -6.12 -14.90
CA ASP A 183 -4.62 -7.37 -14.20
C ASP A 183 -3.10 -7.47 -13.98
N SER A 184 -2.69 -8.02 -12.83
CA SER A 184 -1.28 -8.08 -12.38
C SER A 184 -0.58 -6.71 -12.25
N THR A 185 -1.31 -5.61 -12.04
CA THR A 185 -0.68 -4.29 -11.87
C THR A 185 -0.03 -4.16 -10.48
N GLN A 186 1.23 -3.75 -10.49
CA GLN A 186 2.01 -3.50 -9.28
C GLN A 186 2.54 -2.07 -9.28
N ILE A 187 2.14 -1.28 -8.29
CA ILE A 187 2.53 0.11 -8.14
C ILE A 187 3.32 0.29 -6.84
N TYR A 188 4.53 0.81 -6.96
CA TYR A 188 5.44 1.05 -5.86
C TYR A 188 5.76 2.54 -5.76
N GLY A 189 5.43 3.17 -4.64
CA GLY A 189 5.71 4.56 -4.32
C GLY A 189 6.87 4.70 -3.36
N GLY A 190 7.66 5.76 -3.54
CA GLY A 190 8.68 6.17 -2.60
C GLY A 190 10.12 5.94 -3.02
N PHE A 191 10.36 6.08 -4.32
CA PHE A 191 11.70 6.08 -4.88
C PHE A 191 12.33 7.49 -4.85
N ALA A 192 13.64 7.59 -4.64
CA ALA A 192 14.42 8.82 -4.79
C ALA A 192 14.70 9.15 -6.27
N GLY A 193 14.73 8.14 -7.15
CA GLY A 193 14.96 8.30 -8.59
C GLY A 193 16.32 7.81 -9.06
N ASP A 194 16.96 6.93 -8.30
CA ASP A 194 18.29 6.36 -8.54
C ASP A 194 18.35 4.85 -8.29
N GLU A 195 17.24 4.25 -7.83
CA GLU A 195 17.16 2.84 -7.46
C GLU A 195 17.09 1.89 -8.66
N MET A 196 17.65 0.68 -8.46
CA MET A 196 17.68 -0.43 -9.41
C MET A 196 16.91 -1.67 -8.92
N ASP A 197 16.61 -1.72 -7.64
CA ASP A 197 15.85 -2.78 -6.99
C ASP A 197 14.77 -2.18 -6.07
N VAL A 198 13.64 -2.88 -5.92
CA VAL A 198 12.53 -2.43 -5.07
C VAL A 198 12.95 -2.35 -3.60
N ASP A 199 13.92 -3.15 -3.16
CA ASP A 199 14.41 -3.19 -1.78
C ASP A 199 15.31 -2.00 -1.43
N GLN A 200 15.75 -1.21 -2.42
CA GLN A 200 16.50 0.03 -2.19
C GLN A 200 15.59 1.21 -1.81
N ARG A 201 14.29 1.06 -2.01
CA ARG A 201 13.27 2.08 -1.77
C ARG A 201 13.14 2.38 -0.28
N ASP A 202 13.13 3.67 0.07
CA ASP A 202 12.77 4.14 1.41
C ASP A 202 11.48 4.96 1.34
N TYR A 203 10.34 4.26 1.42
CA TYR A 203 9.01 4.87 1.34
C TYR A 203 8.64 5.74 2.54
N ASN A 204 9.42 5.69 3.63
CA ASN A 204 9.21 6.57 4.79
C ASN A 204 9.90 7.93 4.59
N VAL A 205 10.97 7.99 3.80
CA VAL A 205 11.74 9.21 3.53
C VAL A 205 11.32 9.84 2.19
N ASN A 206 11.18 9.02 1.16
CA ASN A 206 10.81 9.46 -0.17
C ASN A 206 9.28 9.36 -0.30
N ILE A 207 8.57 10.44 0.03
CA ILE A 207 7.10 10.41 0.07
C ILE A 207 6.50 10.55 -1.34
N SER A 208 5.75 9.54 -1.78
CA SER A 208 4.83 9.64 -2.94
C SER A 208 3.42 10.01 -2.44
N LEU A 209 3.04 11.27 -2.63
CA LEU A 209 1.79 11.84 -2.14
C LEU A 209 0.77 11.95 -3.28
N ALA A 210 -0.26 11.12 -3.28
CA ALA A 210 -1.40 11.20 -4.18
C ALA A 210 -2.53 12.04 -3.56
N THR A 211 -3.04 13.02 -4.30
CA THR A 211 -4.09 13.91 -3.81
C THR A 211 -5.23 14.14 -4.79
N GLY A 212 -6.45 14.18 -4.25
CA GLY A 212 -7.66 14.56 -4.97
C GLY A 212 -7.97 16.05 -4.97
N ARG A 213 -7.18 16.89 -4.26
CA ARG A 213 -7.40 18.36 -4.13
C ARG A 213 -8.83 18.79 -3.79
N LYS A 214 -9.52 18.00 -2.96
CA LYS A 214 -10.93 18.16 -2.62
C LYS A 214 -11.89 18.04 -3.81
N LYS A 215 -11.53 17.22 -4.79
CA LYS A 215 -12.42 16.70 -5.84
C LYS A 215 -12.56 15.18 -5.67
N ASN A 216 -13.42 14.59 -6.52
CA ASN A 216 -13.80 13.17 -6.58
C ASN A 216 -12.64 12.19 -6.31
N ALA A 217 -12.97 10.94 -5.94
CA ALA A 217 -12.02 9.88 -5.60
C ALA A 217 -10.71 9.94 -6.40
N THR A 218 -9.59 9.89 -5.69
CA THR A 218 -8.24 10.12 -6.23
C THR A 218 -7.78 8.97 -7.12
N LEU A 219 -8.41 7.79 -6.99
CA LEU A 219 -8.01 6.60 -7.71
C LEU A 219 -9.22 5.65 -7.85
N PHE A 220 -9.79 5.56 -9.04
CA PHE A 220 -10.84 4.58 -9.35
C PHE A 220 -10.26 3.40 -10.11
N LEU A 221 -10.31 2.22 -9.49
CA LEU A 221 -9.69 0.98 -9.95
C LEU A 221 -10.79 -0.02 -10.27
N GLY A 222 -11.57 0.31 -11.30
CA GLY A 222 -12.45 -0.64 -11.97
C GLY A 222 -11.69 -1.40 -13.04
N LEU A 223 -11.93 -2.69 -13.18
CA LEU A 223 -11.23 -3.50 -14.16
C LEU A 223 -12.14 -4.46 -14.91
N ASP A 224 -11.85 -4.59 -16.20
CA ASP A 224 -12.31 -5.67 -17.06
C ASP A 224 -11.49 -6.94 -16.70
N ASP A 225 -12.06 -7.78 -15.82
CA ASP A 225 -11.61 -9.15 -15.51
C ASP A 225 -10.22 -9.30 -14.82
N ILE A 226 -10.00 -8.70 -13.64
CA ILE A 226 -8.81 -8.99 -12.81
C ILE A 226 -8.87 -10.43 -12.30
N GLN A 227 -7.98 -11.30 -12.77
CA GLN A 227 -7.96 -12.69 -12.32
C GLN A 227 -6.78 -13.04 -11.41
N ASN A 228 -5.71 -12.25 -11.42
CA ASN A 228 -4.48 -12.58 -10.69
C ASN A 228 -4.36 -11.77 -9.40
N PHE A 229 -3.67 -10.63 -9.44
CA PHE A 229 -3.51 -9.79 -8.26
C PHE A 229 -3.29 -8.32 -8.62
N VAL A 230 -3.52 -7.43 -7.65
CA VAL A 230 -3.15 -6.01 -7.72
C VAL A 230 -2.39 -5.63 -6.45
N LEU A 231 -1.31 -4.89 -6.62
CA LEU A 231 -0.48 -4.39 -5.52
C LEU A 231 -0.35 -2.87 -5.55
N ILE A 232 -0.64 -2.23 -4.42
CA ILE A 232 -0.27 -0.84 -4.15
C ILE A 232 0.62 -0.81 -2.90
N ASP A 233 1.82 -0.26 -3.04
CA ASP A 233 2.84 -0.25 -1.99
C ASP A 233 3.48 1.14 -1.83
N GLY A 234 3.42 1.74 -0.64
CA GLY A 234 4.21 2.94 -0.32
C GLY A 234 3.63 4.28 -0.76
N PHE A 235 2.30 4.38 -0.90
CA PHE A 235 1.62 5.63 -1.27
C PHE A 235 0.93 6.32 -0.09
N ASN A 236 0.84 7.63 -0.17
CA ASN A 236 0.12 8.47 0.76
C ASN A 236 -1.06 9.12 0.03
N PHE A 237 -2.30 8.77 0.39
CA PHE A 237 -3.53 9.25 -0.22
C PHE A 237 -4.23 10.27 0.67
N THR A 238 -4.43 11.49 0.16
CA THR A 238 -4.99 12.59 0.96
C THR A 238 -5.86 13.56 0.19
N SER A 239 -6.71 14.28 0.93
CA SER A 239 -7.51 15.38 0.43
C SER A 239 -8.41 14.96 -0.72
N SER A 240 -8.94 13.73 -0.71
CA SER A 240 -10.10 13.40 -1.55
C SER A 240 -11.36 13.98 -0.90
N TYR A 241 -12.27 14.52 -1.70
CA TYR A 241 -13.56 15.00 -1.21
C TYR A 241 -14.66 14.61 -2.19
N VAL A 242 -15.62 13.84 -1.69
CA VAL A 242 -16.91 13.64 -2.35
C VAL A 242 -17.95 14.31 -1.46
N GLY A 243 -18.42 15.48 -1.91
CA GLY A 243 -19.46 16.20 -1.21
C GLY A 243 -20.84 15.63 -1.46
N ASP A 244 -21.83 16.27 -0.85
CA ASP A 244 -23.25 16.06 -1.09
C ASP A 244 -23.59 16.32 -2.58
N VAL A 245 -23.48 15.29 -3.43
CA VAL A 245 -24.05 15.37 -4.79
C VAL A 245 -25.55 15.49 -4.60
N SER A 246 -26.10 16.63 -5.03
CA SER A 246 -27.55 16.75 -5.21
C SER A 246 -28.01 15.53 -6.00
N PRO A 247 -29.07 14.81 -5.56
CA PRO A 247 -29.60 13.70 -6.33
C PRO A 247 -29.82 14.20 -7.76
N SER A 248 -29.30 13.47 -8.75
CA SER A 248 -29.50 13.82 -10.15
C SER A 248 -31.01 14.04 -10.37
N VAL A 249 -31.35 15.01 -11.23
CA VAL A 249 -32.74 15.41 -11.51
C VAL A 249 -33.58 14.24 -12.05
N ASP A 250 -32.93 13.13 -12.41
CA ASP A 250 -33.54 11.95 -13.03
C ASP A 250 -33.66 10.75 -12.07
N GLY A 251 -33.31 10.89 -10.79
CA GLY A 251 -33.53 9.85 -9.77
C GLY A 251 -32.60 8.64 -9.88
N GLU A 252 -31.69 8.61 -10.85
CA GLU A 252 -30.54 7.72 -10.85
C GLU A 252 -29.46 8.37 -9.97
N MET A 253 -29.28 7.86 -8.75
CA MET A 253 -28.09 8.19 -7.97
C MET A 253 -26.89 7.86 -8.85
N GLU A 254 -26.16 8.86 -9.35
CA GLU A 254 -24.88 8.63 -10.01
C GLU A 254 -24.08 7.70 -9.08
N GLU A 255 -23.73 6.52 -9.60
CA GLU A 255 -23.11 5.43 -8.85
C GLU A 255 -22.07 5.98 -7.88
N MET A 256 -22.40 5.90 -6.58
CA MET A 256 -21.77 6.70 -5.54
C MET A 256 -20.28 6.36 -5.41
N ILE A 257 -19.44 7.20 -6.02
CA ILE A 257 -17.99 7.12 -6.00
C ILE A 257 -17.50 7.26 -4.54
N GLY A 258 -16.88 6.21 -4.00
CA GLY A 258 -16.44 6.12 -2.60
C GLY A 258 -14.92 5.96 -2.43
N GLY A 259 -14.31 6.64 -1.45
CA GLY A 259 -12.90 6.49 -1.06
C GLY A 259 -11.89 7.44 -1.73
N ALA A 260 -10.75 7.70 -1.08
CA ALA A 260 -9.55 8.24 -1.72
C ALA A 260 -9.04 7.26 -2.78
N VAL A 261 -9.15 5.96 -2.50
CA VAL A 261 -8.96 4.87 -3.45
C VAL A 261 -10.20 3.99 -3.45
N ARG A 262 -10.70 3.64 -4.64
CA ARG A 262 -11.77 2.68 -4.86
C ARG A 262 -11.28 1.54 -5.73
N PHE A 263 -11.48 0.31 -5.30
CA PHE A 263 -11.34 -0.90 -6.10
C PHE A 263 -12.71 -1.46 -6.41
N GLU A 264 -12.98 -1.74 -7.68
CA GLU A 264 -14.21 -2.32 -8.18
C GLU A 264 -13.90 -3.47 -9.15
N GLY A 265 -14.62 -4.59 -9.03
CA GLY A 265 -14.46 -5.73 -9.94
C GLY A 265 -13.13 -6.49 -9.80
N VAL A 266 -12.53 -6.44 -8.62
CA VAL A 266 -11.38 -7.31 -8.31
C VAL A 266 -11.88 -8.74 -8.09
N LYS A 267 -11.41 -9.71 -8.88
CA LYS A 267 -11.69 -11.15 -8.62
C LYS A 267 -10.47 -11.88 -8.03
N GLY A 268 -9.28 -11.38 -8.34
CA GLY A 268 -8.00 -11.85 -7.80
C GLY A 268 -7.65 -11.32 -6.41
N ASP A 269 -6.38 -11.44 -6.04
CA ASP A 269 -5.84 -10.97 -4.75
C ASP A 269 -5.58 -9.46 -4.78
N LEU A 270 -6.04 -8.74 -3.76
CA LEU A 270 -5.74 -7.33 -3.57
C LEU A 270 -4.76 -7.15 -2.41
N ILE A 271 -3.62 -6.52 -2.66
CA ILE A 271 -2.62 -6.20 -1.65
C ILE A 271 -2.43 -4.68 -1.59
N VAL A 272 -2.76 -4.09 -0.44
CA VAL A 272 -2.46 -2.69 -0.13
C VAL A 272 -1.53 -2.67 1.06
N ARG A 273 -0.30 -2.19 0.86
CA ARG A 273 0.69 -2.20 1.94
C ARG A 273 1.53 -0.94 2.04
N ASN A 274 2.04 -0.67 3.24
CA ASN A 274 2.86 0.52 3.52
C ASN A 274 2.20 1.83 3.06
N CYS A 275 0.87 1.88 3.06
CA CYS A 275 0.10 3.02 2.55
C CYS A 275 -0.54 3.81 3.69
N ASN A 276 -0.66 5.12 3.49
CA ASN A 276 -1.37 6.00 4.42
C ASN A 276 -2.56 6.65 3.72
N PHE A 277 -3.72 6.64 4.37
CA PHE A 277 -4.94 7.29 3.93
C PHE A 277 -5.32 8.32 4.98
N PHE A 278 -5.24 9.61 4.67
CA PHE A 278 -5.49 10.64 5.67
C PHE A 278 -6.14 11.90 5.15
N ASP A 279 -6.90 12.58 6.01
CA ASP A 279 -7.64 13.80 5.67
C ASP A 279 -8.48 13.63 4.40
N ASN A 280 -9.18 12.49 4.30
CA ASN A 280 -10.10 12.20 3.23
C ASN A 280 -11.53 12.32 3.73
N GLN A 281 -12.41 12.88 2.90
CA GLN A 281 -13.81 13.09 3.25
C GLN A 281 -14.73 12.56 2.16
N ASN A 282 -15.78 11.85 2.56
CA ASN A 282 -16.83 11.39 1.68
C ASN A 282 -18.17 11.45 2.43
N ASP A 283 -19.06 12.33 1.99
CA ASP A 283 -20.34 12.56 2.68
C ASP A 283 -21.39 11.47 2.35
N LEU A 284 -21.07 10.54 1.44
CA LEU A 284 -22.01 9.53 0.91
C LEU A 284 -21.61 8.09 1.19
N GLN A 285 -20.31 7.83 1.27
CA GLN A 285 -19.71 6.50 1.42
C GLN A 285 -18.51 6.56 2.36
N SER A 286 -17.66 5.54 2.33
CA SER A 286 -16.38 5.53 3.04
C SER A 286 -15.36 6.45 2.38
N SER A 287 -14.41 6.94 3.16
CA SER A 287 -13.57 8.09 2.80
C SER A 287 -12.14 7.76 2.39
N GLY A 288 -11.50 6.75 2.98
CA GLY A 288 -10.11 6.38 2.68
C GLY A 288 -9.99 5.34 1.58
N LEU A 289 -10.34 4.09 1.88
CA LEU A 289 -10.24 2.97 0.93
C LEU A 289 -11.60 2.27 0.81
N VAL A 290 -12.03 2.00 -0.42
CA VAL A 290 -13.24 1.23 -0.71
C VAL A 290 -12.88 0.08 -1.63
N VAL A 291 -13.33 -1.14 -1.30
CA VAL A 291 -13.14 -2.34 -2.11
C VAL A 291 -14.50 -3.01 -2.30
N VAL A 292 -14.90 -3.23 -3.55
CA VAL A 292 -16.21 -3.81 -3.90
C VAL A 292 -16.04 -4.84 -5.01
N ALA A 293 -16.66 -6.02 -4.86
CA ALA A 293 -16.82 -6.97 -5.96
C ALA A 293 -17.82 -6.45 -7.00
N GLU A 294 -17.66 -6.81 -8.28
CA GLU A 294 -18.54 -6.38 -9.38
C GLU A 294 -19.94 -7.01 -9.31
N ASP A 295 -20.03 -8.26 -8.83
CA ASP A 295 -21.30 -8.99 -8.70
C ASP A 295 -21.30 -9.76 -7.37
N GLU A 296 -22.07 -9.25 -6.41
CA GLU A 296 -22.14 -9.67 -5.01
C GLU A 296 -22.36 -11.19 -4.82
N ILE A 297 -22.90 -11.86 -5.84
CA ILE A 297 -23.34 -13.27 -5.76
C ILE A 297 -22.49 -14.21 -6.62
N LEU A 298 -21.84 -13.72 -7.69
CA LEU A 298 -21.19 -14.58 -8.67
C LEU A 298 -19.65 -14.58 -8.62
N PHE A 299 -19.01 -13.53 -8.10
CA PHE A 299 -17.55 -13.38 -8.16
C PHE A 299 -16.98 -12.66 -6.92
N PRO A 300 -16.88 -13.32 -5.75
CA PRO A 300 -16.24 -12.70 -4.59
C PRO A 300 -14.76 -12.38 -4.87
N ILE A 301 -14.25 -11.34 -4.22
CA ILE A 301 -12.80 -11.06 -4.20
C ILE A 301 -12.11 -12.19 -3.42
N THR A 302 -11.10 -12.83 -4.01
CA THR A 302 -10.49 -14.01 -3.38
C THR A 302 -9.79 -13.66 -2.06
N ASN A 303 -8.86 -12.70 -2.07
CA ASN A 303 -8.19 -12.26 -0.83
C ASN A 303 -7.94 -10.75 -0.85
N VAL A 304 -8.12 -10.08 0.28
CA VAL A 304 -7.76 -8.68 0.51
C VAL A 304 -6.77 -8.60 1.68
N TYR A 305 -5.55 -8.15 1.40
CA TYR A 305 -4.49 -7.95 2.37
C TYR A 305 -4.23 -6.46 2.56
N ILE A 306 -4.44 -5.97 3.78
CA ILE A 306 -4.11 -4.61 4.19
C ILE A 306 -2.98 -4.69 5.22
N GLU A 307 -1.77 -4.33 4.80
CA GLU A 307 -0.55 -4.59 5.57
C GLU A 307 0.19 -3.29 5.90
N ASN A 308 0.56 -3.08 7.17
CA ASN A 308 1.32 -1.91 7.59
C ASN A 308 0.74 -0.57 7.07
N CYS A 309 -0.59 -0.47 7.04
CA CYS A 309 -1.30 0.71 6.54
C CYS A 309 -1.86 1.56 7.69
N GLN A 310 -2.03 2.86 7.43
CA GLN A 310 -2.60 3.80 8.39
C GLN A 310 -3.78 4.56 7.78
N PHE A 311 -4.86 4.69 8.55
CA PHE A 311 -6.04 5.47 8.24
C PHE A 311 -6.21 6.55 9.31
N MET A 312 -6.05 7.82 8.95
CA MET A 312 -5.98 8.92 9.92
C MET A 312 -6.91 10.08 9.55
N GLU A 313 -7.74 10.52 10.48
CA GLU A 313 -8.56 11.73 10.30
C GLU A 313 -9.48 11.68 9.06
N ASN A 314 -9.87 10.48 8.63
CA ASN A 314 -10.80 10.34 7.52
C ASN A 314 -12.24 10.46 8.03
N THR A 315 -13.09 11.15 7.27
CA THR A 315 -14.52 11.34 7.58
C THR A 315 -15.38 10.78 6.47
N GLY A 316 -15.97 9.61 6.69
CA GLY A 316 -16.91 8.98 5.78
C GLY A 316 -18.35 9.07 6.29
N SER A 317 -19.33 8.91 5.41
CA SER A 317 -20.68 8.54 5.82
C SER A 317 -20.66 7.19 6.53
N ARG A 318 -19.92 6.23 5.96
CA ARG A 318 -19.63 4.94 6.57
C ARG A 318 -18.25 5.00 7.24
N ALA A 319 -17.22 4.41 6.67
CA ALA A 319 -15.95 4.18 7.34
C ALA A 319 -14.78 5.00 6.78
N ALA A 320 -13.61 4.88 7.39
CA ALA A 320 -12.35 5.19 6.70
C ALA A 320 -11.98 4.10 5.69
N LEU A 321 -12.31 2.84 5.96
CA LEU A 321 -12.12 1.71 5.05
C LEU A 321 -13.39 0.88 4.93
N SER A 322 -13.80 0.55 3.70
CA SER A 322 -14.86 -0.43 3.44
C SER A 322 -14.43 -1.55 2.51
N ILE A 323 -14.81 -2.79 2.84
CA ILE A 323 -14.64 -3.96 1.98
C ILE A 323 -15.98 -4.70 1.88
N TYR A 324 -16.41 -4.95 0.66
CA TYR A 324 -17.65 -5.67 0.34
C TYR A 324 -17.34 -6.92 -0.48
N PHE A 325 -17.87 -8.07 -0.05
CA PHE A 325 -17.85 -9.35 -0.77
C PHE A 325 -16.45 -9.90 -1.06
N ALA A 326 -15.79 -10.40 -0.02
CA ALA A 326 -14.48 -11.05 -0.11
C ALA A 326 -14.44 -12.39 0.64
N ASP A 327 -13.71 -13.38 0.12
CA ASP A 327 -13.55 -14.66 0.83
C ASP A 327 -12.65 -14.50 2.07
N ASN A 328 -11.54 -13.78 1.93
CA ASN A 328 -10.61 -13.57 3.03
C ASN A 328 -10.12 -12.13 3.09
N VAL A 329 -10.20 -11.54 4.28
CA VAL A 329 -9.68 -10.21 4.59
C VAL A 329 -8.67 -10.33 5.72
N VAL A 330 -7.46 -9.83 5.49
CA VAL A 330 -6.37 -9.84 6.47
C VAL A 330 -5.90 -8.41 6.73
N PHE A 331 -5.97 -8.01 8.00
CA PHE A 331 -5.37 -6.78 8.49
C PHE A 331 -4.12 -7.14 9.31
N ASP A 332 -2.93 -6.86 8.78
CA ASP A 332 -1.65 -7.04 9.48
C ASP A 332 -1.04 -5.68 9.80
N LYS A 333 -0.82 -5.37 11.08
CA LYS A 333 -0.19 -4.11 11.54
C LYS A 333 -0.90 -2.84 11.05
N VAL A 334 -2.22 -2.90 10.94
CA VAL A 334 -3.05 -1.76 10.52
C VAL A 334 -3.31 -0.79 11.67
N ARG A 335 -3.43 0.50 11.35
CA ARG A 335 -3.71 1.53 12.34
C ARG A 335 -4.82 2.47 11.89
N PHE A 336 -5.78 2.71 12.77
CA PHE A 336 -6.88 3.62 12.55
C PHE A 336 -6.90 4.68 13.65
N TYR A 337 -6.68 5.94 13.29
CA TYR A 337 -6.62 7.08 14.20
C TYR A 337 -7.66 8.14 13.84
N ASN A 338 -8.46 8.58 14.82
CA ASN A 338 -9.33 9.75 14.68
C ASN A 338 -10.28 9.69 13.48
N ASN A 339 -10.64 8.50 12.99
CA ASN A 339 -11.56 8.39 11.88
C ASN A 339 -13.00 8.58 12.37
N LYS A 340 -13.83 9.18 11.52
CA LYS A 340 -15.24 9.46 11.81
C LYS A 340 -16.11 8.81 10.75
N GLY A 341 -17.03 7.95 11.19
CA GLY A 341 -18.21 7.57 10.43
C GLY A 341 -19.40 8.42 10.84
N ILE A 342 -20.21 8.88 9.90
CA ILE A 342 -21.45 9.59 10.22
C ILE A 342 -22.49 8.56 10.64
N ASP A 343 -22.80 7.63 9.76
CA ASP A 343 -23.68 6.52 10.01
C ASP A 343 -22.90 5.37 10.65
N GLU A 344 -22.06 4.63 9.93
CA GLU A 344 -21.52 3.32 10.38
C GLU A 344 -19.99 3.27 10.47
N GLY A 345 -19.41 2.24 11.10
CA GLY A 345 -18.08 1.76 10.73
C GLY A 345 -16.91 2.74 10.89
N GLY A 346 -16.91 3.59 11.92
CA GLY A 346 -16.02 4.76 12.01
C GLY A 346 -14.56 4.54 11.58
N ALA A 347 -13.96 3.39 11.92
CA ALA A 347 -12.68 2.98 11.36
C ALA A 347 -12.83 2.09 10.11
N ALA A 348 -13.44 0.92 10.24
CA ALA A 348 -13.66 0.00 9.12
C ALA A 348 -15.06 -0.63 9.11
N LEU A 349 -15.55 -0.88 7.90
CA LEU A 349 -16.77 -1.63 7.62
C LEU A 349 -16.46 -2.79 6.68
N LEU A 350 -16.87 -4.01 7.04
CA LEU A 350 -16.78 -5.18 6.20
C LEU A 350 -18.17 -5.80 6.04
N ALA A 351 -18.56 -6.13 4.81
CA ALA A 351 -19.85 -6.74 4.52
C ALA A 351 -19.70 -7.95 3.57
N GLY A 352 -20.38 -9.05 3.87
CA GLY A 352 -20.37 -10.25 3.02
C GLY A 352 -19.01 -10.95 2.95
N VAL A 353 -18.30 -11.05 4.08
CA VAL A 353 -16.93 -11.59 4.14
C VAL A 353 -16.91 -13.00 4.75
N GLN A 354 -16.23 -13.98 4.14
CA GLN A 354 -16.17 -15.33 4.74
C GLN A 354 -15.24 -15.37 5.95
N THR A 355 -14.02 -14.84 5.82
CA THR A 355 -13.03 -14.84 6.90
C THR A 355 -12.39 -13.47 7.05
N PHE A 356 -12.31 -12.99 8.29
CA PHE A 356 -11.66 -11.74 8.64
C PHE A 356 -10.66 -11.98 9.78
N TYR A 357 -9.40 -11.67 9.53
CA TYR A 357 -8.31 -11.80 10.49
C TYR A 357 -7.64 -10.44 10.75
N VAL A 358 -7.40 -10.13 12.02
CA VAL A 358 -6.62 -8.95 12.43
C VAL A 358 -5.46 -9.42 13.30
N ASP A 359 -4.24 -9.06 12.91
CA ASP A 359 -3.05 -9.19 13.74
C ASP A 359 -2.39 -7.83 13.96
N GLU A 360 -2.06 -7.54 15.21
CA GLU A 360 -1.34 -6.32 15.60
C GLU A 360 -2.05 -5.02 15.15
N GLY A 361 -3.38 -5.01 15.20
CA GLY A 361 -4.19 -3.84 14.88
C GLY A 361 -4.20 -2.77 15.98
N VAL A 362 -4.38 -1.50 15.60
CA VAL A 362 -4.50 -0.38 16.55
C VAL A 362 -5.65 0.54 16.14
N PHE A 363 -6.67 0.65 16.99
CA PHE A 363 -7.85 1.49 16.80
C PHE A 363 -7.90 2.54 17.91
N VAL A 364 -7.63 3.81 17.57
CA VAL A 364 -7.55 4.88 18.55
C VAL A 364 -8.43 6.06 18.17
N SER A 365 -9.31 6.47 19.09
CA SER A 365 -10.15 7.67 18.94
C SER A 365 -11.02 7.68 17.68
N ASN A 366 -11.34 6.51 17.14
CA ASN A 366 -12.30 6.39 16.06
C ASN A 366 -13.71 6.55 16.61
N LYS A 367 -14.58 7.16 15.82
CA LYS A 367 -15.93 7.46 16.25
C LYS A 367 -16.98 7.26 15.17
N THR A 368 -18.19 6.96 15.59
CA THR A 368 -19.40 7.12 14.76
C THR A 368 -20.24 8.27 15.28
N GLU A 369 -21.07 8.89 14.44
CA GLU A 369 -22.02 9.93 14.88
C GLU A 369 -23.41 9.38 15.19
N TYR A 370 -23.90 8.41 14.41
CA TYR A 370 -25.30 7.95 14.49
C TYR A 370 -25.49 6.43 14.65
N SER A 371 -24.57 5.55 14.21
CA SER A 371 -24.73 4.07 14.28
C SER A 371 -23.63 3.34 15.07
N ASN A 372 -23.63 2.01 14.95
CA ASN A 372 -22.70 1.07 15.60
C ASN A 372 -21.33 1.02 14.91
N GLY A 373 -20.38 0.34 15.55
CA GLY A 373 -19.13 -0.07 14.92
C GLY A 373 -18.11 1.06 14.79
N SER A 374 -17.93 1.88 15.83
CA SER A 374 -16.96 2.99 15.77
C SER A 374 -15.54 2.54 15.43
N CYS A 375 -15.20 1.29 15.72
CA CYS A 375 -13.99 0.63 15.22
C CYS A 375 -14.32 -0.30 14.06
N LEU A 376 -15.18 -1.28 14.29
CA LEU A 376 -15.46 -2.34 13.31
C LEU A 376 -16.97 -2.51 13.17
N TYR A 377 -17.47 -2.37 11.95
CA TYR A 377 -18.83 -2.75 11.57
C TYR A 377 -18.76 -3.96 10.64
N LEU A 378 -19.23 -5.10 11.10
CA LEU A 378 -19.11 -6.39 10.40
C LEU A 378 -20.50 -6.93 10.08
N GLU A 379 -20.89 -6.90 8.82
CA GLU A 379 -22.18 -7.39 8.33
C GLU A 379 -21.98 -8.70 7.55
N ASP A 380 -22.70 -9.75 7.92
CA ASP A 380 -22.57 -11.07 7.29
C ASP A 380 -21.12 -11.57 7.17
N VAL A 381 -20.36 -11.40 8.27
CA VAL A 381 -18.98 -11.90 8.36
C VAL A 381 -18.95 -13.25 9.08
N VAL A 382 -18.63 -14.32 8.36
CA VAL A 382 -18.82 -15.70 8.86
C VAL A 382 -17.85 -16.04 10.00
N LYS A 383 -16.57 -15.67 9.86
CA LYS A 383 -15.54 -15.94 10.88
C LYS A 383 -14.62 -14.75 11.09
N VAL A 384 -14.53 -14.29 12.33
CA VAL A 384 -13.70 -13.16 12.76
C VAL A 384 -12.72 -13.61 13.83
N ASP A 385 -11.43 -13.41 13.58
CA ASP A 385 -10.35 -13.68 14.53
C ASP A 385 -9.51 -12.40 14.71
N ILE A 386 -9.47 -11.84 15.93
CA ILE A 386 -8.73 -10.63 16.26
C ILE A 386 -7.68 -10.96 17.31
N GLU A 387 -6.41 -10.70 16.99
CA GLU A 387 -5.28 -10.98 17.86
C GLU A 387 -4.40 -9.74 18.05
N LYS A 388 -3.78 -9.64 19.24
CA LYS A 388 -2.77 -8.62 19.58
C LYS A 388 -3.19 -7.18 19.25
N THR A 389 -4.48 -6.87 19.38
CA THR A 389 -5.06 -5.61 18.90
C THR A 389 -5.38 -4.66 20.05
N GLU A 390 -5.13 -3.35 19.86
CA GLU A 390 -5.47 -2.31 20.83
C GLU A 390 -6.67 -1.46 20.39
N PHE A 391 -7.63 -1.28 21.29
CA PHE A 391 -8.78 -0.38 21.14
C PHE A 391 -8.73 0.68 22.25
N VAL A 392 -8.45 1.93 21.89
CA VAL A 392 -8.23 3.02 22.85
C VAL A 392 -9.07 4.26 22.54
N ASN A 393 -9.82 4.77 23.52
CA ASN A 393 -10.59 6.02 23.42
C ASN A 393 -11.59 6.07 22.24
N ASN A 394 -12.07 4.93 21.74
CA ASN A 394 -13.04 4.93 20.65
C ASN A 394 -14.45 5.22 21.19
N ILE A 395 -15.26 5.92 20.40
CA ILE A 395 -16.54 6.48 20.84
C ILE A 395 -17.64 6.14 19.84
N THR A 396 -18.69 5.44 20.26
CA THR A 396 -19.86 5.20 19.41
C THR A 396 -20.92 6.28 19.63
N GLY A 397 -21.30 6.98 18.56
CA GLY A 397 -22.28 8.07 18.57
C GLY A 397 -23.75 7.63 18.64
N VAL A 398 -24.67 8.59 18.54
CA VAL A 398 -26.09 8.47 18.91
C VAL A 398 -27.01 8.93 17.78
N GLN A 399 -27.95 8.09 17.36
CA GLN A 399 -29.20 8.60 16.81
C GLN A 399 -30.27 8.78 17.89
N LYS A 400 -31.00 9.91 17.80
CA LYS A 400 -32.17 10.28 18.60
C LYS A 400 -33.47 9.60 18.12
N LEU A 401 -33.41 8.73 17.11
CA LEU A 401 -34.57 8.03 16.57
C LEU A 401 -34.91 6.81 17.44
N LYS A 402 -36.20 6.54 17.51
CA LYS A 402 -36.85 5.82 18.62
C LYS A 402 -36.43 4.35 18.68
N ASN A 403 -36.02 3.92 19.88
CA ASN A 403 -36.18 2.56 20.42
C ASN A 403 -35.28 1.41 19.92
N GLU A 404 -34.16 1.66 19.25
CA GLU A 404 -33.17 0.62 18.98
C GLU A 404 -31.90 0.81 19.82
N SER A 405 -31.45 -0.25 20.49
CA SER A 405 -30.16 -0.27 21.18
C SER A 405 -29.03 -0.21 20.17
N ILE A 406 -28.63 1.01 19.82
CA ILE A 406 -27.48 1.31 18.99
C ILE A 406 -26.27 1.48 19.91
N GLY A 407 -25.21 0.72 19.67
CA GLY A 407 -23.88 0.97 20.20
C GLY A 407 -23.04 -0.30 20.35
N GLY A 408 -21.75 -0.15 20.10
CA GLY A 408 -20.72 -1.17 20.18
C GLY A 408 -19.54 -0.70 19.35
N LEU A 409 -18.34 -0.67 19.93
CA LEU A 409 -17.11 -0.40 19.19
C LEU A 409 -16.93 -1.38 18.03
N LEU A 410 -17.27 -2.64 18.30
CA LEU A 410 -17.34 -3.72 17.34
C LEU A 410 -18.80 -4.16 17.25
N PHE A 411 -19.36 -4.05 16.05
CA PHE A 411 -20.64 -4.65 15.67
C PHE A 411 -20.37 -5.85 14.77
N GLN A 412 -21.02 -6.97 15.06
CA GLN A 412 -21.03 -8.12 14.16
C GLN A 412 -22.42 -8.72 14.04
N GLU A 413 -22.87 -8.85 12.80
CA GLU A 413 -24.07 -9.57 12.39
C GLU A 413 -23.68 -10.94 11.84
N ASN A 414 -24.17 -11.98 12.52
CA ASN A 414 -23.98 -13.39 12.21
C ASN A 414 -22.51 -13.89 12.33
N GLY A 415 -22.35 -15.22 12.39
CA GLY A 415 -21.03 -15.86 12.33
C GLY A 415 -20.36 -16.16 13.68
N THR A 416 -19.04 -16.07 13.70
CA THR A 416 -18.20 -16.38 14.86
C THR A 416 -17.18 -15.28 15.13
N LEU A 417 -16.87 -15.05 16.40
CA LEU A 417 -15.89 -14.06 16.85
C LEU A 417 -14.94 -14.65 17.89
N SER A 418 -13.64 -14.56 17.60
CA SER A 418 -12.55 -14.82 18.54
C SER A 418 -11.75 -13.55 18.75
N ILE A 419 -11.51 -13.18 20.01
CA ILE A 419 -10.59 -12.09 20.36
C ILE A 419 -9.58 -12.63 21.35
N THR A 420 -8.29 -12.49 21.05
CA THR A 420 -7.20 -12.98 21.90
C THR A 420 -6.12 -11.91 22.07
N SER A 421 -5.47 -11.92 23.23
CA SER A 421 -4.31 -11.06 23.53
C SER A 421 -4.50 -9.57 23.19
N SER A 422 -5.72 -9.06 23.31
CA SER A 422 -6.10 -7.71 22.85
C SER A 422 -6.43 -6.80 24.04
N LYS A 423 -6.41 -5.49 23.83
CA LYS A 423 -6.51 -4.51 24.91
C LYS A 423 -7.60 -3.49 24.63
N PHE A 424 -8.44 -3.22 25.62
CA PHE A 424 -9.48 -2.19 25.58
C PHE A 424 -9.20 -1.15 26.66
N VAL A 425 -9.11 0.12 26.29
CA VAL A 425 -8.82 1.22 27.22
C VAL A 425 -9.69 2.44 26.92
N ARG A 426 -10.48 2.86 27.90
CA ARG A 426 -11.22 4.15 27.89
C ARG A 426 -12.14 4.32 26.69
N ASN A 427 -12.73 3.25 26.21
CA ASN A 427 -13.72 3.31 25.14
C ASN A 427 -15.12 3.59 25.71
N ASP A 428 -15.96 4.27 24.93
CA ASP A 428 -17.30 4.68 25.35
C ASP A 428 -18.36 4.21 24.34
N ALA A 429 -19.27 3.35 24.80
CA ALA A 429 -20.49 3.00 24.11
C ALA A 429 -21.67 3.74 24.76
N TYR A 430 -22.31 4.64 24.01
CA TYR A 430 -23.29 5.56 24.55
C TYR A 430 -24.57 4.89 25.11
N LYS A 431 -25.19 5.62 26.07
CA LYS A 431 -26.42 5.53 26.91
C LYS A 431 -27.49 4.43 26.74
N HIS A 432 -27.54 3.71 25.62
CA HIS A 432 -28.53 2.63 25.38
C HIS A 432 -27.92 1.36 24.78
N SER A 433 -26.59 1.29 24.64
CA SER A 433 -25.91 0.05 24.35
C SER A 433 -25.43 -0.65 25.64
N PRO A 434 -25.73 -1.95 25.79
CA PRO A 434 -25.32 -2.73 26.95
C PRO A 434 -23.85 -3.16 26.91
N SER A 435 -23.11 -2.93 25.81
CA SER A 435 -21.73 -3.44 25.66
C SER A 435 -20.93 -2.78 24.52
N LEU A 436 -19.59 -2.72 24.68
CA LEU A 436 -18.62 -2.38 23.62
C LEU A 436 -18.64 -3.36 22.44
N LEU A 437 -19.15 -4.58 22.65
CA LEU A 437 -19.37 -5.57 21.58
C LEU A 437 -20.86 -5.70 21.37
N LYS A 438 -21.35 -5.45 20.16
CA LYS A 438 -22.74 -5.73 19.78
C LYS A 438 -22.76 -6.91 18.82
N LEU A 439 -23.22 -8.05 19.32
CA LEU A 439 -23.17 -9.33 18.63
C LEU A 439 -24.58 -9.83 18.37
N GLN A 440 -24.92 -10.08 17.11
CA GLN A 440 -26.20 -10.63 16.70
C GLN A 440 -25.99 -12.00 16.05
N ASN A 441 -26.57 -13.05 16.62
CA ASN A 441 -26.39 -14.44 16.15
C ASN A 441 -24.92 -14.90 16.05
N VAL A 442 -24.04 -14.34 16.88
CA VAL A 442 -22.60 -14.66 16.87
C VAL A 442 -22.25 -15.66 17.97
N SER A 443 -21.48 -16.68 17.64
CA SER A 443 -20.77 -17.48 18.66
C SER A 443 -19.45 -16.81 19.04
N PHE A 444 -19.33 -16.38 20.30
CA PHE A 444 -18.14 -15.69 20.81
C PHE A 444 -17.24 -16.61 21.63
N SER A 445 -15.93 -16.56 21.38
CA SER A 445 -14.92 -17.18 22.25
C SER A 445 -13.77 -16.23 22.57
N ASP A 446 -13.57 -15.91 23.84
CA ASP A 446 -12.31 -15.34 24.33
C ASP A 446 -11.36 -16.50 24.66
N ARG A 447 -10.47 -16.82 23.72
CA ARG A 447 -9.47 -17.88 23.89
C ARG A 447 -8.17 -17.26 24.38
N GLY A 448 -8.08 -16.97 25.67
CA GLY A 448 -6.78 -16.63 26.25
C GLY A 448 -6.78 -15.93 27.60
N GLY A 449 -7.89 -15.37 28.07
CA GLY A 449 -7.94 -14.71 29.39
C GLY A 449 -6.98 -13.51 29.53
N ASN A 450 -6.38 -13.05 28.43
CA ASN A 450 -5.38 -11.98 28.39
C ASN A 450 -5.95 -10.68 27.83
N CYS A 451 -7.26 -10.60 27.62
CA CYS A 451 -7.90 -9.38 27.18
C CYS A 451 -8.10 -8.44 28.37
N LEU A 452 -7.40 -7.30 28.38
CA LEU A 452 -7.41 -6.34 29.49
C LEU A 452 -8.32 -5.15 29.16
N GLY A 453 -9.31 -4.88 30.02
CA GLY A 453 -10.19 -3.70 29.94
C GLY A 453 -9.87 -2.69 31.05
N LYS A 454 -9.75 -1.40 30.74
CA LYS A 454 -9.53 -0.35 31.75
C LYS A 454 -10.26 0.94 31.40
N GLY A 455 -11.18 1.34 32.28
CA GLY A 455 -11.89 2.62 32.18
C GLY A 455 -12.89 2.68 31.02
N ASP A 456 -13.32 1.54 30.50
CA ASP A 456 -14.36 1.48 29.47
C ASP A 456 -15.76 1.60 30.09
N GLU A 457 -16.65 2.36 29.44
CA GLU A 457 -18.00 2.64 29.91
C GLU A 457 -19.06 2.05 28.95
N ALA A 458 -20.06 1.36 29.52
CA ALA A 458 -21.27 0.91 28.82
C ALA A 458 -22.49 1.24 29.71
N ASN A 459 -23.49 1.92 29.16
CA ASN A 459 -24.41 2.74 29.95
C ASN A 459 -25.85 2.19 30.11
N SER A 460 -26.12 0.89 29.92
CA SER A 460 -27.47 0.32 30.16
C SER A 460 -27.48 -1.00 30.95
N GLU A 461 -28.51 -1.18 31.80
CA GLU A 461 -28.87 -2.51 32.34
C GLU A 461 -29.21 -3.47 31.19
N PRO A 462 -28.78 -4.75 31.25
CA PRO A 462 -28.92 -5.68 30.14
C PRO A 462 -30.39 -5.97 29.84
N TYR A 463 -30.90 -5.44 28.72
CA TYR A 463 -32.13 -5.95 28.13
C TYR A 463 -31.86 -7.35 27.54
N SER A 464 -32.36 -8.37 28.23
CA SER A 464 -32.41 -9.79 27.84
C SER A 464 -31.12 -10.62 27.94
N ASN A 465 -31.33 -11.94 28.08
CA ASN A 465 -30.38 -13.00 28.47
C ASN A 465 -29.19 -13.24 27.52
N HIS A 466 -28.93 -12.38 26.54
CA HIS A 466 -27.81 -12.50 25.59
C HIS A 466 -26.66 -11.51 25.88
N ASN A 467 -26.83 -10.60 26.84
CA ASN A 467 -25.88 -9.50 27.12
C ASN A 467 -24.99 -9.71 28.36
N ARG A 468 -24.47 -10.92 28.60
CA ARG A 468 -23.62 -11.25 29.79
C ARG A 468 -22.13 -10.93 29.64
N LEU A 469 -21.68 -10.38 28.52
CA LEU A 469 -20.25 -10.30 28.17
C LEU A 469 -19.44 -9.33 29.06
N PHE A 470 -20.08 -8.34 29.68
CA PHE A 470 -19.41 -7.38 30.56
C PHE A 470 -19.07 -7.90 31.96
N GLU A 471 -19.67 -9.01 32.41
CA GLU A 471 -19.33 -9.55 33.73
C GLU A 471 -17.92 -10.16 33.79
N LYS A 472 -17.33 -10.54 32.64
CA LYS A 472 -15.97 -11.11 32.58
C LYS A 472 -14.84 -10.08 32.50
N PHE A 473 -15.10 -8.86 32.01
CA PHE A 473 -14.08 -7.82 31.86
C PHE A 473 -13.95 -6.88 33.06
N LYS A 474 -14.86 -6.97 34.04
CA LYS A 474 -14.94 -6.04 35.18
C LYS A 474 -13.87 -6.24 36.26
N TYR A 475 -12.97 -7.21 36.15
CA TYR A 475 -12.01 -7.56 37.20
C TYR A 475 -10.58 -7.76 36.66
N CYS A 476 -9.89 -6.67 36.31
CA CYS A 476 -8.42 -6.62 36.29
C CYS A 476 -7.98 -5.21 36.74
N GLU A 477 -7.37 -5.12 37.93
CA GLU A 477 -6.83 -3.88 38.53
C GLU A 477 -5.61 -3.31 37.77
#